data_AF-A0A976JRR7-F1
#
_entry.id   AF-A0A976JRR7-F1
#
_cell.length_a   1.000
_cell.length_b   1.000
_cell.length_c   1.000
_cell.angle_alpha   90.00
_cell.angle_beta   90.00
_cell.angle_gamma   90.00
#
_symmetry.space_group_name_H-M   'P 1'
#
loop_
_entity.id
_entity.type
_entity.pdbx_description
1 polymer ?
#
loop_
_entity_poly.entity_id
_entity_poly.type
_entity_poly.pdbx_seq_one_letter_code
_entity_poly.pdbx_strand_id
1 'polypeptide(L)'
;MMNLKDYLLACVSEEGGEIVQAAGKALRFGLLDKNPKSEGTNWTDLRKEVHDLIAVYEMLCDEFDRVETLDRDLIEAKKVKVEHYMNYSAGLGRQ
;
A
#
# COMPACT_ATOMS: atom_id res chain seq x y z
N MET A 1 -10.57 -18.41 -20.33
CA MET A 1 -9.13 -18.08 -20.36
C MET A 1 -9.03 -16.64 -19.90
N MET A 2 -8.32 -16.37 -18.82
CA MET A 2 -8.17 -15.02 -18.26
C MET A 2 -7.28 -14.21 -19.21
N ASN A 3 -7.70 -13.01 -19.61
CA ASN A 3 -6.84 -12.15 -20.41
C ASN A 3 -5.84 -11.42 -19.50
N LEU A 4 -4.85 -10.74 -20.10
CA LEU A 4 -3.79 -10.06 -19.35
C LEU A 4 -4.34 -9.00 -18.38
N LYS A 5 -5.39 -8.27 -18.77
CA LYS A 5 -6.02 -7.24 -17.92
C LYS A 5 -6.67 -7.83 -16.68
N ASP A 6 -7.41 -8.92 -16.87
CA ASP A 6 -8.02 -9.67 -15.77
C ASP A 6 -6.93 -10.19 -14.82
N TYR A 7 -5.84 -10.74 -15.36
CA TYR A 7 -4.69 -11.23 -14.59
C TYR A 7 -4.04 -10.12 -13.76
N LEU A 8 -3.75 -8.96 -14.36
CA LEU A 8 -3.16 -7.82 -13.65
C LEU A 8 -4.10 -7.25 -12.57
N LEU A 9 -5.41 -7.26 -12.81
CA LEU A 9 -6.39 -6.91 -11.76
C LEU A 9 -6.35 -7.89 -10.58
N ALA A 10 -6.18 -9.19 -10.84
CA ALA A 10 -6.00 -10.18 -9.78
C ALA A 10 -4.71 -9.93 -8.99
N CYS A 11 -3.60 -9.60 -9.67
CA CYS A 11 -2.35 -9.23 -9.01
C CYS A 11 -2.52 -7.97 -8.14
N VAL A 12 -3.15 -6.89 -8.65
CA VAL A 12 -3.45 -5.70 -7.84
C VAL A 12 -4.23 -6.05 -6.56
N SER A 13 -5.19 -6.97 -6.66
CA SER A 13 -5.94 -7.45 -5.50
C SER A 13 -5.09 -8.27 -4.53
N GLU A 14 -4.20 -9.11 -5.03
CA GLU A 14 -3.29 -9.93 -4.24
C GLU A 14 -2.32 -9.05 -3.44
N GLU A 15 -1.61 -8.15 -4.12
CA GLU A 15 -0.66 -7.22 -3.50
C GLU A 15 -1.33 -6.31 -2.46
N GLY A 16 -2.56 -5.86 -2.73
CA GLY A 16 -3.36 -5.13 -1.75
C GLY A 16 -3.65 -5.95 -0.48
N GLY A 17 -3.89 -7.25 -0.63
CA GLY A 17 -4.05 -8.19 0.48
C GLY A 17 -2.76 -8.39 1.27
N GLU A 18 -1.61 -8.46 0.60
CA GLU A 18 -0.31 -8.59 1.25
C GLU A 18 0.05 -7.33 2.07
N ILE A 19 -0.23 -6.13 1.55
CA ILE A 19 -0.09 -4.87 2.29
C ILE A 19 -0.93 -4.87 3.57
N VAL A 20 -2.19 -5.34 3.50
CA VAL A 20 -3.06 -5.45 4.69
C VAL A 20 -2.42 -6.36 5.74
N GLN A 21 -1.87 -7.50 5.34
CA GLN A 21 -1.19 -8.43 6.24
C GLN A 21 0.08 -7.82 6.85
N ALA A 22 0.92 -7.18 6.03
CA ALA A 22 2.17 -6.56 6.47
C ALA A 22 1.92 -5.39 7.44
N ALA A 23 0.97 -4.50 7.12
CA ALA A 23 0.56 -3.41 8.00
C ALA A 23 -0.02 -3.94 9.33
N GLY A 24 -0.84 -5.00 9.28
CA GLY A 24 -1.38 -5.65 10.46
C GLY A 24 -0.30 -6.23 11.38
N LYS A 25 0.74 -6.88 10.81
CA LYS A 25 1.91 -7.36 11.56
C LYS A 25 2.68 -6.21 12.19
N ALA A 26 2.97 -5.16 11.42
CA ALA A 26 3.67 -3.97 11.90
C ALA A 26 2.93 -3.28 13.05
N LEU A 27 1.59 -3.20 12.99
CA LEU A 27 0.75 -2.66 14.07
C LEU A 27 0.81 -3.54 15.33
N ARG A 28 0.88 -4.86 15.19
CA ARG A 28 0.89 -5.80 16.32
C ARG A 28 2.25 -5.89 17.01
N PHE A 29 3.34 -5.97 16.25
CA PHE A 29 4.67 -6.28 16.76
C PHE A 29 5.63 -5.09 16.74
N GLY A 30 5.28 -4.02 16.03
CA GLY A 30 6.13 -2.86 15.81
C GLY A 30 6.80 -2.89 14.45
N LEU A 31 7.03 -1.70 13.90
CA LEU A 31 7.53 -1.52 12.53
C LEU A 31 8.96 -2.04 12.34
N LEU A 32 9.80 -1.95 13.38
CA LEU A 32 11.20 -2.37 13.35
C LEU A 32 11.42 -3.79 13.91
N ASP A 33 10.35 -4.46 14.34
CA ASP A 33 10.43 -5.84 14.78
C ASP A 33 10.83 -6.75 13.62
N LYS A 34 11.66 -7.75 13.91
CA LYS A 34 12.19 -8.70 12.93
C LYS A 34 11.40 -10.00 13.00
N ASN A 35 11.01 -10.50 11.84
CA ASN A 35 10.35 -11.79 11.76
C ASN A 35 11.35 -12.90 12.19
N PRO A 36 10.99 -13.80 13.12
CA PRO A 36 11.90 -14.87 13.54
C PRO A 36 12.34 -15.83 12.41
N LYS A 37 11.63 -15.81 11.27
CA LYS A 37 11.87 -16.67 10.11
C LYS A 37 12.52 -15.96 8.91
N SER A 38 12.68 -14.64 8.95
CA SER A 38 13.36 -13.87 7.90
C SER A 38 14.23 -12.77 8.50
N GLU A 39 15.29 -12.35 7.81
CA GLU A 39 16.15 -11.27 8.33
C GLU A 39 15.53 -9.87 8.19
N GLY A 40 14.37 -9.77 7.54
CA GLY A 40 13.61 -8.54 7.32
C GLY A 40 12.88 -8.04 8.56
N THR A 41 12.67 -6.72 8.58
CA THR A 41 11.78 -6.04 9.53
C THR A 41 10.37 -5.95 8.95
N ASN A 42 9.36 -5.75 9.80
CA ASN A 42 8.01 -5.46 9.30
C ASN A 42 7.96 -4.23 8.37
N TRP A 43 8.88 -3.26 8.54
CA TRP A 43 9.07 -2.14 7.62
C TRP A 43 9.51 -2.59 6.22
N THR A 44 10.54 -3.43 6.14
CA THR A 44 11.07 -3.89 4.86
C THR A 44 10.05 -4.73 4.11
N ASP A 45 9.28 -5.54 4.83
CA ASP A 45 8.22 -6.37 4.27
C ASP A 45 7.08 -5.48 3.74
N LEU A 46 6.56 -4.54 4.55
CA LEU A 46 5.55 -3.59 4.09
C LEU A 46 6.02 -2.77 2.88
N ARG A 47 7.27 -2.31 2.92
CA ARG A 47 7.86 -1.54 1.81
C ARG A 47 7.89 -2.38 0.54
N LYS A 48 8.23 -3.67 0.62
CA LYS A 48 8.25 -4.59 -0.53
C LYS A 48 6.86 -4.66 -1.17
N GLU A 49 5.82 -4.98 -0.40
CA GLU A 49 4.47 -5.18 -0.98
C GLU A 49 3.89 -3.88 -1.56
N VAL A 50 4.26 -2.72 -1.00
CA VAL A 50 3.92 -1.42 -1.61
C VAL A 50 4.57 -1.24 -2.98
N HIS A 51 5.81 -1.69 -3.18
CA HIS A 51 6.47 -1.60 -4.48
C HIS A 51 5.92 -2.63 -5.46
N ASP A 52 5.61 -3.83 -5.00
CA ASP A 52 5.00 -4.88 -5.83
C ASP A 52 3.61 -4.41 -6.31
N LEU A 53 2.79 -3.82 -5.44
CA LEU A 53 1.52 -3.17 -5.82
C LEU A 53 1.71 -2.06 -6.86
N ILE A 54 2.69 -1.16 -6.65
CA ILE A 54 2.97 -0.09 -7.62
C ILE A 54 3.33 -0.72 -8.96
N ALA A 55 4.26 -1.68 -9.01
CA ALA A 55 4.69 -2.30 -10.25
C ALA A 55 3.52 -2.93 -11.03
N VAL A 56 2.66 -3.71 -10.37
CA VAL A 56 1.50 -4.32 -11.05
C VAL A 56 0.45 -3.29 -11.48
N TYR A 57 0.33 -2.18 -10.74
CA TYR A 57 -0.53 -1.07 -11.12
C TYR A 57 0.01 -0.30 -12.33
N GLU A 58 1.32 -0.09 -12.42
CA GLU A 58 1.97 0.50 -13.60
C GLU A 58 1.73 -0.36 -14.84
N MET A 59 1.97 -1.67 -14.73
CA MET A 59 1.69 -2.63 -15.81
C MET A 59 0.22 -2.60 -16.24
N LEU A 60 -0.71 -2.50 -15.29
CA LEU A 60 -2.14 -2.38 -15.59
C LEU A 60 -2.45 -1.07 -16.32
N CYS A 61 -1.82 0.05 -15.95
CA CYS A 61 -2.04 1.34 -16.61
C CYS A 61 -1.55 1.33 -18.05
N ASP A 62 -0.39 0.70 -18.31
CA ASP A 62 0.15 0.53 -19.66
C ASP A 62 -0.85 -0.21 -20.58
N GLU A 63 -1.55 -1.22 -20.06
CA GLU A 63 -2.59 -1.96 -20.80
C GLU A 63 -3.85 -1.15 -21.13
N PHE A 64 -4.02 0.04 -20.54
CA PHE A 64 -5.13 0.96 -20.80
C PHE A 64 -4.70 2.22 -21.55
N ASP A 65 -3.47 2.30 -22.07
CA ASP A 65 -2.90 3.48 -22.75
C ASP A 65 -3.08 4.78 -21.93
N ARG A 66 -3.03 4.68 -20.60
CA ARG A 66 -3.27 5.84 -19.71
C ARG A 66 -1.97 6.58 -19.41
N VAL A 67 -2.07 7.91 -19.35
CA VAL A 67 -0.97 8.82 -18.99
C VAL A 67 -0.89 8.97 -17.47
N GLU A 68 0.35 8.92 -16.96
CA GLU A 68 0.80 8.88 -15.56
C GLU A 68 0.22 7.75 -14.69
N THR A 69 1.10 6.82 -14.31
CA THR A 69 0.79 5.70 -13.42
C THR A 69 0.39 6.19 -12.03
N LEU A 70 1.07 7.22 -11.51
CA LEU A 70 0.83 7.77 -10.18
C LEU A 70 0.59 9.29 -10.26
N ASP A 71 -0.70 9.66 -10.25
CA ASP A 71 -1.12 11.05 -10.17
C ASP A 71 -0.67 11.69 -8.84
N ARG A 72 0.29 12.60 -8.93
CA ARG A 72 0.88 13.27 -7.77
C ARG A 72 -0.11 14.17 -7.05
N ASP A 73 -1.04 14.81 -7.76
CA ASP A 73 -2.02 15.69 -7.15
C ASP A 73 -3.01 14.89 -6.30
N LEU A 74 -3.46 13.72 -6.79
CA LEU A 74 -4.29 12.80 -6.01
C LEU A 74 -3.56 12.28 -4.75
N ILE A 75 -2.27 11.99 -4.86
CA ILE A 75 -1.44 11.55 -3.73
C ILE A 75 -1.33 12.66 -2.68
N GLU A 76 -0.97 13.89 -3.08
CA GLU A 76 -0.84 15.00 -2.14
C GLU A 76 -2.20 15.35 -1.48
N ALA A 77 -3.29 15.34 -2.25
CA ALA A 77 -4.64 15.52 -1.70
C ALA A 77 -4.99 14.46 -0.64
N LYS A 78 -4.59 13.20 -0.87
CA LYS A 78 -4.78 12.12 0.11
C LYS A 78 -3.97 12.35 1.38
N LYS A 79 -2.72 12.82 1.28
CA LYS A 79 -1.88 13.13 2.46
C LYS A 79 -2.49 14.24 3.31
N VAL A 80 -2.91 15.34 2.70
CA VAL A 80 -3.60 16.45 3.38
C VAL A 80 -4.84 15.94 4.13
N LYS A 81 -5.62 15.07 3.49
CA LYS A 81 -6.80 14.46 4.12
C LYS A 81 -6.43 13.59 5.33
N VAL A 82 -5.37 12.78 5.24
CA VAL A 82 -4.89 11.95 6.36
C VAL A 82 -4.43 12.81 7.53
N GLU A 83 -3.62 13.85 7.28
CA GLU A 83 -3.15 14.78 8.33
C GLU A 83 -4.31 15.49 9.03
N HIS A 84 -5.31 15.93 8.27
CA HIS A 84 -6.51 16.55 8.83
C HIS A 84 -7.21 15.63 9.84
N TYR A 85 -7.48 14.37 9.47
CA TYR A 85 -8.17 13.42 10.36
C TYR A 85 -7.30 12.91 11.50
N MET A 86 -5.99 12.81 11.32
CA MET A 86 -5.05 12.48 12.38
C MET A 86 -5.06 13.57 13.47
N ASN A 87 -4.97 14.84 13.07
CA ASN A 87 -5.03 15.99 13.98
C ASN A 87 -6.40 16.12 14.66
N TYR A 88 -7.48 15.89 13.91
CA TYR A 88 -8.84 15.87 14.47
C TYR A 88 -8.99 14.80 15.54
N SER A 89 -8.51 13.57 15.27
CA SER A 89 -8.58 12.45 16.22
C SER A 89 -7.73 12.70 17.48
N ALA A 90 -6.56 13.33 17.33
CA ALA A 90 -5.73 13.73 18.47
C ALA A 90 -6.43 14.77 19.37
N GLY A 91 -7.27 15.64 18.78
CA GLY A 91 -8.09 16.60 19.51
C GLY A 91 -9.27 15.98 20.27
N LEU A 92 -9.82 14.86 19.78
CA LEU A 92 -10.91 14.13 20.42
C LEU A 92 -10.47 13.23 21.59
N GLY A 93 -9.19 12.82 21.62
CA GLY A 93 -8.62 11.95 22.67
C GLY A 93 -8.31 12.63 24.01
N ARG A 94 -8.81 13.86 24.25
CA ARG A 94 -8.75 14.57 25.55
C ARG A 94 -10.16 14.83 26.08
N GLN A 95 -10.95 13.79 26.34
CA GLN A 95 -12.13 13.81 27.21
C GLN A 95 -12.24 12.49 27.95
#